data_AF-A0A958G2X4-F1
#
_entry.id   AF-A0A958G2X4-F1
#
_cell.length_a   1.000
_cell.length_b   1.000
_cell.length_c   1.000
_cell.angle_alpha   90.00
_cell.angle_beta   90.00
_cell.angle_gamma   90.00
#
_symmetry.space_group_name_H-M   'P 1'
#
loop_
_entity.id
_entity.type
_entity.pdbx_description
1 polymer ?
#
loop_
_entity_poly.entity_id
_entity_poly.type
_entity_poly.pdbx_seq_one_letter_code
_entity_poly.pdbx_strand_id
1 'polypeptide(L)'
;QFTPLLEKPADQLWQRDMKVPYEYRPGDSFRSAGTPSAKNTADSLAGQLQRGINRSMGAYNQPNYALMLQNMAQLEAAAAQLRGQLSAQDTAAAMVLRDYEFYYGVSRLARARTQITDLDPKYREQLLREAVTNISLALDLAAVYGKTDTDKEHYFLGLAYGFSGQFSRAVEALEKVTDVSNPQFDSLASFLKLWKNR
;
A
#
# COMPACT_ATOMS: atom_id res chain seq x y z
N GLN A 1 15.33 37.68 12.88
CA GLN A 1 15.96 36.37 13.12
C GLN A 1 15.01 35.31 12.57
N PHE A 2 15.36 34.68 11.45
CA PHE A 2 14.58 33.58 10.88
C PHE A 2 14.94 32.31 11.64
N THR A 3 14.03 31.78 12.44
CA THR A 3 14.18 30.46 13.03
C THR A 3 14.03 29.43 11.90
N PRO A 4 15.01 28.58 11.61
CA PRO A 4 14.79 27.51 10.66
C PRO A 4 13.73 26.59 11.25
N LEU A 5 12.65 26.35 10.50
CA LEU A 5 11.72 25.27 10.79
C LEU A 5 12.55 24.00 10.91
N LEU A 6 12.74 23.53 12.14
CA LEU A 6 13.37 22.24 12.44
C LEU A 6 12.72 21.19 11.53
N GLU A 7 13.49 20.70 10.56
CA GLU A 7 13.04 19.64 9.67
C GLU A 7 12.66 18.45 10.54
N LYS A 8 11.37 18.11 10.55
CA LYS A 8 10.91 16.94 11.29
C LYS A 8 11.59 15.71 10.68
N PRO A 9 12.23 14.84 11.48
CA PRO A 9 12.80 13.61 10.96
C PRO A 9 11.70 12.80 10.25
N ALA A 10 12.05 12.05 9.21
CA ALA A 10 11.11 11.28 8.39
C ALA A 10 10.14 10.42 9.24
N ASP A 11 10.61 9.93 10.37
CA ASP A 11 9.89 9.17 11.39
C ASP A 11 8.69 9.94 11.99
N GLN A 12 8.82 11.26 12.18
CA GLN A 12 7.74 12.11 12.69
C GLN A 12 6.71 12.47 11.62
N LEU A 13 7.13 12.60 10.36
CA LEU A 13 6.22 12.79 9.22
C LEU A 13 5.39 11.52 9.00
N TRP A 14 6.05 10.36 9.06
CA TRP A 14 5.46 9.04 8.93
C TRP A 14 4.31 8.74 9.91
N GLN A 15 4.40 9.19 11.17
CA GLN A 15 3.35 8.92 12.17
C GLN A 15 2.00 9.58 11.85
N ARG A 16 1.99 10.64 11.04
CA ARG A 16 0.77 11.36 10.69
C ARG A 16 0.00 10.66 9.57
N ASP A 17 0.71 10.14 8.57
CA ASP A 17 0.12 9.59 7.34
C ASP A 17 -0.37 8.14 7.49
N MET A 18 -0.09 7.51 8.64
CA MET A 18 -0.46 6.13 8.97
C MET A 18 -1.78 6.00 9.75
N LYS A 19 -2.49 7.11 10.01
CA LYS A 19 -3.65 7.13 10.92
C LYS A 19 -4.96 6.58 10.35
N VAL A 20 -5.04 6.26 9.06
CA VAL A 20 -6.19 5.56 8.47
C VAL A 20 -5.67 4.80 7.25
N PRO A 21 -6.02 3.53 7.03
CA PRO A 21 -5.77 2.92 5.75
C PRO A 21 -6.74 3.58 4.77
N TYR A 22 -6.17 4.44 3.93
CA TYR A 22 -6.56 4.74 2.54
C TYR A 22 -7.82 3.96 2.14
N GLU A 23 -8.98 4.57 2.34
CA GLU A 23 -10.31 4.05 1.97
C GLU A 23 -10.71 2.65 2.48
N TYR A 24 -10.39 2.26 3.72
CA TYR A 24 -11.27 1.30 4.38
C TYR A 24 -12.59 1.99 4.76
N ARG A 25 -13.51 2.06 3.79
CA ARG A 25 -14.93 2.30 4.04
C ARG A 25 -15.61 0.95 4.18
N PRO A 26 -15.97 0.51 5.39
CA PRO A 26 -16.85 -0.64 5.57
C PRO A 26 -18.25 -0.24 5.08
N GLY A 27 -18.47 -0.23 3.77
CA GLY A 27 -19.73 0.24 3.19
C GLY A 27 -19.76 0.53 1.69
N ASP A 28 -18.62 0.76 1.04
CA ASP A 28 -18.57 0.96 -0.44
C ASP A 28 -18.61 -0.41 -1.16
N SER A 29 -19.59 -1.23 -0.79
CA SER A 29 -20.09 -2.32 -1.61
C SER A 29 -20.65 -1.74 -2.90
N PHE A 30 -20.03 -2.06 -4.03
CA PHE A 30 -20.65 -2.15 -5.35
C PHE A 30 -21.66 -1.03 -5.70
N ARG A 31 -21.14 0.11 -6.15
CA ARG A 31 -21.81 0.87 -7.21
C ARG A 31 -20.85 1.15 -8.37
N SER A 32 -20.23 0.10 -8.90
CA SER A 32 -19.89 0.08 -10.32
C SER A 32 -20.96 -0.75 -11.04
N ALA A 33 -21.49 -0.15 -12.10
CA ALA A 33 -22.72 -0.54 -12.76
C ALA A 33 -22.65 -1.97 -13.35
N GLY A 34 -23.68 -2.77 -13.04
CA GLY A 34 -24.15 -3.92 -13.80
C GLY A 34 -23.23 -5.13 -13.85
N THR A 35 -23.51 -6.17 -13.03
CA THR A 35 -23.40 -7.64 -13.31
C THR A 35 -23.57 -8.44 -11.98
N PRO A 36 -23.57 -9.79 -12.00
CA PRO A 36 -24.68 -10.69 -11.73
C PRO A 36 -24.76 -11.12 -10.25
N SER A 37 -25.86 -11.78 -9.86
CA SER A 37 -26.20 -12.27 -8.51
C SER A 37 -25.02 -12.43 -7.50
N ALA A 38 -25.04 -11.59 -6.46
CA ALA A 38 -24.04 -11.47 -5.39
C ALA A 38 -23.69 -12.76 -4.62
N LYS A 39 -24.38 -13.88 -4.86
CA LYS A 39 -24.03 -15.20 -4.30
C LYS A 39 -22.85 -15.85 -5.01
N ASN A 40 -22.69 -15.67 -6.33
CA ASN A 40 -21.66 -16.38 -7.10
C ASN A 40 -20.27 -15.73 -7.00
N THR A 41 -20.21 -14.43 -6.71
CA THR A 41 -18.95 -13.70 -6.49
C THR A 41 -18.37 -13.90 -5.09
N ALA A 42 -19.16 -14.35 -4.12
CA ALA A 42 -18.68 -14.61 -2.76
C ALA A 42 -17.82 -15.89 -2.70
N ASP A 43 -18.16 -16.93 -3.43
CA ASP A 43 -17.43 -18.21 -3.37
C ASP A 43 -16.23 -18.28 -4.31
N SER A 44 -16.09 -17.32 -5.23
CA SER A 44 -14.92 -17.23 -6.11
C SER A 44 -13.65 -16.94 -5.32
N LEU A 45 -12.50 -17.38 -5.87
CA LEU A 45 -11.20 -17.14 -5.26
C LEU A 45 -10.92 -15.65 -5.05
N ALA A 46 -11.31 -14.80 -6.00
CA ALA A 46 -11.23 -13.35 -5.87
C ALA A 46 -12.13 -12.82 -4.73
N GLY A 47 -13.36 -13.34 -4.59
CA GLY A 47 -14.25 -12.97 -3.49
C GLY A 47 -13.69 -13.36 -2.12
N GLN A 48 -13.09 -14.54 -2.01
CA GLN A 48 -12.42 -15.00 -0.79
C GLN A 48 -11.21 -14.12 -0.44
N LEU A 49 -10.38 -13.81 -1.43
CA LEU A 49 -9.22 -12.93 -1.27
C LEU A 49 -9.64 -11.53 -0.80
N GLN A 50 -10.66 -10.93 -1.43
CA GLN A 50 -11.18 -9.63 -1.05
C GLN A 50 -11.67 -9.58 0.41
N ARG A 51 -12.38 -10.62 0.87
CA ARG A 51 -12.80 -10.70 2.28
C ARG A 51 -11.60 -10.82 3.21
N GLY A 52 -10.58 -11.57 2.80
CA GLY A 52 -9.30 -11.66 3.50
C GLY A 52 -8.68 -10.28 3.70
N ILE A 53 -8.50 -9.52 2.60
CA ILE A 53 -7.97 -8.16 2.60
C ILE A 53 -8.78 -7.28 3.57
N ASN A 54 -10.11 -7.26 3.44
CA ASN A 54 -10.98 -6.42 4.28
C ASN A 54 -10.83 -6.73 5.78
N ARG A 55 -10.64 -8.01 6.16
CA ARG A 55 -10.35 -8.39 7.55
C ARG A 55 -8.98 -7.91 8.01
N SER A 56 -7.95 -8.05 7.17
CA SER A 56 -6.60 -7.57 7.46
C SER A 56 -6.58 -6.06 7.67
N MET A 57 -7.33 -5.29 6.87
CA MET A 57 -7.43 -3.84 7.00
C MET A 57 -8.06 -3.41 8.33
N GLY A 58 -8.93 -4.23 8.92
CA GLY A 58 -9.47 -4.00 10.26
C GLY A 58 -8.38 -3.90 11.34
N ALA A 59 -7.27 -4.67 11.21
CA ALA A 59 -6.15 -4.63 12.15
C ALA A 59 -5.28 -3.37 12.01
N TYR A 60 -5.25 -2.75 10.82
CA TYR A 60 -4.49 -1.50 10.58
C TYR A 60 -5.08 -0.33 11.38
N ASN A 61 -6.41 -0.28 11.56
CA ASN A 61 -7.09 0.74 12.37
C ASN A 61 -6.72 0.70 13.86
N GLN A 62 -6.12 -0.39 14.34
CA GLN A 62 -5.71 -0.59 15.74
C GLN A 62 -4.17 -0.55 15.91
N PRO A 63 -3.48 0.23 15.07
CA PRO A 63 -2.04 0.13 14.76
C PRO A 63 -1.37 -1.24 14.91
N ASN A 64 -2.09 -2.35 14.70
CA ASN A 64 -1.57 -3.69 14.92
C ASN A 64 -1.00 -4.27 13.63
N TYR A 65 0.11 -3.67 13.19
CA TYR A 65 0.74 -4.02 11.91
C TYR A 65 1.32 -5.43 11.88
N ALA A 66 1.64 -6.02 13.05
CA ALA A 66 2.04 -7.43 13.14
C ALA A 66 0.89 -8.37 12.77
N LEU A 67 -0.30 -8.14 13.35
CA LEU A 67 -1.49 -8.92 13.05
C LEU A 67 -1.93 -8.71 11.59
N MET A 68 -1.85 -7.48 11.07
CA MET A 68 -2.12 -7.24 9.66
C MET A 68 -1.18 -8.05 8.76
N LEU A 69 0.12 -8.01 9.01
CA LEU A 69 1.11 -8.75 8.22
C LEU A 69 0.84 -10.26 8.28
N GLN A 70 0.49 -10.77 9.46
CA GLN A 70 0.11 -12.18 9.64
C GLN A 70 -1.15 -12.54 8.84
N ASN A 71 -2.19 -11.70 8.90
CA ASN A 71 -3.42 -11.94 8.16
C ASN A 71 -3.20 -11.88 6.65
N MET A 72 -2.37 -10.94 6.16
CA MET A 72 -2.02 -10.87 4.74
C MET A 72 -1.20 -12.08 4.27
N ALA A 73 -0.24 -12.55 5.09
CA ALA A 73 0.54 -13.75 4.78
C ALA A 73 -0.35 -15.00 4.59
N GLN A 74 -1.45 -15.12 5.34
CA GLN A 74 -2.41 -16.22 5.18
C GLN A 74 -3.12 -16.22 3.81
N LEU A 75 -3.09 -15.09 3.09
CA LEU A 75 -3.72 -14.94 1.78
C LEU A 75 -2.76 -15.23 0.61
N GLU A 76 -1.46 -15.42 0.86
CA GLU A 76 -0.43 -15.60 -0.18
C GLU A 76 -0.76 -16.74 -1.14
N ALA A 77 -1.19 -17.89 -0.62
CA ALA A 77 -1.53 -19.04 -1.44
C ALA A 77 -2.72 -18.75 -2.37
N ALA A 78 -3.76 -18.07 -1.85
CA ALA A 78 -4.93 -17.69 -2.63
C ALA A 78 -4.58 -16.64 -3.70
N ALA A 79 -3.76 -15.66 -3.37
CA ALA A 79 -3.27 -14.66 -4.32
C ALA A 79 -2.42 -15.28 -5.43
N ALA A 80 -1.52 -16.21 -5.09
CA ALA A 80 -0.71 -16.93 -6.06
C ALA A 80 -1.58 -17.77 -7.01
N GLN A 81 -2.58 -18.47 -6.48
CA GLN A 81 -3.53 -19.22 -7.28
C GLN A 81 -4.34 -18.30 -8.20
N LEU A 82 -4.82 -17.16 -7.69
CA LEU A 82 -5.59 -16.20 -8.48
C LEU A 82 -4.75 -15.64 -9.63
N ARG A 83 -3.49 -15.28 -9.34
CA ARG A 83 -2.54 -14.78 -10.34
C ARG A 83 -2.33 -15.78 -11.49
N GLY A 84 -2.23 -17.08 -11.18
CA GLY A 84 -2.08 -18.14 -12.18
C GLY A 84 -3.32 -18.37 -13.03
N GLN A 85 -4.49 -17.86 -12.62
CA GLN A 85 -5.77 -18.01 -13.32
C GLN A 85 -6.20 -16.73 -14.06
N LEU A 86 -5.47 -15.62 -13.90
CA LEU A 86 -5.82 -14.36 -14.54
C LEU A 86 -5.77 -14.48 -16.07
N SER A 87 -6.85 -14.01 -16.70
CA SER A 87 -6.89 -13.76 -18.14
C SER A 87 -6.91 -12.25 -18.39
N ALA A 88 -6.48 -11.82 -19.57
CA ALA A 88 -6.44 -10.39 -19.93
C ALA A 88 -7.82 -9.70 -19.87
N GLN A 89 -8.91 -10.45 -19.83
CA GLN A 89 -10.28 -9.95 -19.76
C GLN A 89 -10.81 -9.85 -18.31
N ASP A 90 -10.12 -10.46 -17.34
CA ASP A 90 -10.57 -10.54 -15.94
C ASP A 90 -10.11 -9.32 -15.11
N THR A 91 -10.61 -8.16 -15.51
CA THR A 91 -10.31 -6.87 -14.86
C THR A 91 -10.68 -6.85 -13.38
N ALA A 92 -11.79 -7.50 -12.99
CA ALA A 92 -12.26 -7.53 -11.61
C ALA A 92 -11.33 -8.35 -10.70
N ALA A 93 -10.98 -9.58 -11.08
CA ALA A 93 -10.04 -10.38 -10.29
C ALA A 93 -8.64 -9.74 -10.23
N ALA A 94 -8.21 -9.12 -11.33
CA ALA A 94 -6.95 -8.39 -11.37
C ALA A 94 -6.92 -7.21 -10.39
N MET A 95 -8.02 -6.46 -10.24
CA MET A 95 -8.11 -5.39 -9.25
C MET A 95 -8.06 -5.92 -7.81
N VAL A 96 -8.68 -7.06 -7.52
CA VAL A 96 -8.56 -7.70 -6.19
C VAL A 96 -7.11 -8.12 -5.92
N LEU A 97 -6.42 -8.68 -6.91
CA LEU A 97 -5.01 -9.04 -6.76
C LEU A 97 -4.14 -7.80 -6.57
N ARG A 98 -4.39 -6.72 -7.31
CA ARG A 98 -3.71 -5.42 -7.15
C ARG A 98 -3.89 -4.87 -5.74
N ASP A 99 -5.10 -4.91 -5.21
CA ASP A 99 -5.39 -4.47 -3.84
C ASP A 99 -4.66 -5.34 -2.80
N TYR A 100 -4.64 -6.66 -3.01
CA TYR A 100 -3.86 -7.57 -2.15
C TYR A 100 -2.37 -7.19 -2.13
N GLU A 101 -1.75 -7.04 -3.31
CA GLU A 101 -0.34 -6.66 -3.40
C GLU A 101 -0.09 -5.31 -2.71
N PHE A 102 -0.91 -4.31 -3.03
CA PHE A 102 -0.77 -2.98 -2.44
C PHE A 102 -0.84 -3.02 -0.91
N TYR A 103 -1.91 -3.58 -0.34
CA TYR A 103 -2.08 -3.57 1.11
C TYR A 103 -1.09 -4.47 1.83
N TYR A 104 -0.63 -5.55 1.20
CA TYR A 104 0.43 -6.36 1.78
C TYR A 104 1.76 -5.59 1.82
N GLY A 105 2.10 -4.88 0.73
CA GLY A 105 3.27 -4.00 0.69
C GLY A 105 3.20 -2.87 1.73
N VAL A 106 2.05 -2.22 1.86
CA VAL A 106 1.82 -1.19 2.89
C VAL A 106 1.94 -1.78 4.30
N SER A 107 1.46 -2.99 4.55
CA SER A 107 1.61 -3.64 5.86
C SER A 107 3.06 -3.92 6.23
N ARG A 108 3.88 -4.32 5.24
CA ARG A 108 5.32 -4.54 5.40
C ARG A 108 6.04 -3.24 5.69
N LEU A 109 5.75 -2.19 4.93
CA LEU A 109 6.26 -0.85 5.16
C LEU A 109 5.89 -0.35 6.57
N ALA A 110 4.63 -0.54 6.95
CA ALA A 110 4.12 -0.19 8.27
C ALA A 110 4.86 -0.90 9.39
N ARG A 111 4.99 -2.23 9.28
CA ARG A 111 5.73 -3.04 10.24
C ARG A 111 7.20 -2.61 10.32
N ALA A 112 7.84 -2.37 9.18
CA ALA A 112 9.22 -1.90 9.11
C ALA A 112 9.44 -0.53 9.76
N ARG A 113 8.38 0.26 9.94
CA ARG A 113 8.45 1.62 10.48
C ARG A 113 7.76 1.77 11.84
N THR A 114 7.28 0.67 12.42
CA THR A 114 6.84 0.68 13.82
C THR A 114 7.98 1.06 14.76
N GLN A 115 7.64 1.82 15.81
CA GLN A 115 8.55 2.21 16.89
C GLN A 115 8.87 1.05 17.86
N ILE A 116 8.89 -0.17 17.35
CA ILE A 116 9.35 -1.32 18.12
C ILE A 116 10.88 -1.27 18.08
N THR A 117 11.45 -0.96 19.24
CA THR A 117 12.89 -0.76 19.46
C THR A 117 13.71 -2.02 19.17
N ASP A 118 13.09 -3.20 19.24
CA ASP A 118 13.79 -4.48 19.20
C ASP A 118 13.59 -5.23 17.86
N LEU A 119 13.04 -4.59 16.83
CA LEU A 119 12.90 -5.23 15.53
C LEU A 119 14.29 -5.36 14.88
N ASP A 120 14.73 -6.60 14.62
CA ASP A 120 16.00 -6.91 13.94
C ASP A 120 16.18 -6.03 12.69
N PRO A 121 17.28 -5.25 12.59
CA PRO A 121 17.58 -4.41 11.44
C PRO A 121 17.51 -5.18 10.11
N LYS A 122 17.98 -6.42 10.06
CA LYS A 122 17.95 -7.24 8.82
C LYS A 122 16.51 -7.56 8.42
N TYR A 123 15.67 -7.87 9.39
CA TYR A 123 14.25 -8.10 9.16
C TYR A 123 13.53 -6.82 8.73
N ARG A 124 13.90 -5.66 9.28
CA ARG A 124 13.39 -4.36 8.85
C ARG A 124 13.72 -4.07 7.39
N GLU A 125 14.97 -4.29 6.99
CA GLU A 125 15.39 -4.13 5.58
C GLU A 125 14.67 -5.11 4.65
N GLN A 126 14.47 -6.35 5.08
CA GLN A 126 13.71 -7.34 4.33
C GLN A 126 12.28 -6.86 4.09
N LEU A 127 11.59 -6.38 5.13
CA LEU A 127 10.23 -5.85 5.00
C LEU A 127 10.17 -4.67 4.02
N LEU A 128 11.15 -3.76 4.03
CA LEU A 128 11.21 -2.65 3.09
C LEU A 128 11.41 -3.13 1.65
N ARG A 129 12.30 -4.10 1.42
CA ARG A 129 12.49 -4.71 0.09
C ARG A 129 11.23 -5.38 -0.42
N GLU A 130 10.58 -6.17 0.42
CA GLU A 130 9.32 -6.84 0.06
C GLU A 130 8.20 -5.82 -0.19
N ALA A 131 8.12 -4.75 0.62
CA ALA A 131 7.16 -3.67 0.41
C ALA A 131 7.30 -3.03 -0.98
N VAL A 132 8.54 -2.73 -1.39
CA VAL A 132 8.83 -2.24 -2.75
C VAL A 132 8.31 -3.24 -3.80
N THR A 133 8.63 -4.52 -3.66
CA THR A 133 8.19 -5.56 -4.60
C THR A 133 6.68 -5.60 -4.75
N ASN A 134 5.93 -5.65 -3.64
CA ASN A 134 4.47 -5.75 -3.71
C ASN A 134 3.83 -4.48 -4.28
N ILE A 135 4.28 -3.29 -3.87
CA ILE A 135 3.71 -2.04 -4.39
C ILE A 135 4.02 -1.87 -5.88
N SER A 136 5.20 -2.28 -6.34
CA SER A 136 5.50 -2.33 -7.78
C SER A 136 4.58 -3.30 -8.53
N LEU A 137 4.33 -4.50 -7.99
CA LEU A 137 3.39 -5.45 -8.60
C LEU A 137 1.96 -4.88 -8.67
N ALA A 138 1.53 -4.13 -7.66
CA ALA A 138 0.25 -3.44 -7.67
C ALA A 138 0.17 -2.41 -8.82
N LEU A 139 1.23 -1.63 -9.05
CA LEU A 139 1.34 -0.70 -10.18
C LEU A 139 1.32 -1.41 -11.52
N ASP A 140 2.05 -2.52 -11.66
CA ASP A 140 2.08 -3.30 -12.90
C ASP A 140 0.68 -3.83 -13.24
N LEU A 141 -0.06 -4.33 -12.23
CA LEU A 141 -1.44 -4.75 -12.40
C LEU A 141 -2.36 -3.56 -12.73
N ALA A 142 -2.20 -2.41 -12.08
CA ALA A 142 -2.96 -1.22 -12.42
C ALA A 142 -2.75 -0.80 -13.89
N ALA A 143 -1.50 -0.81 -14.36
CA ALA A 143 -1.15 -0.45 -15.74
C ALA A 143 -1.73 -1.43 -16.77
N VAL A 144 -1.60 -2.75 -16.54
CA VAL A 144 -2.11 -3.78 -17.46
C VAL A 144 -3.63 -3.71 -17.62
N TYR A 145 -4.35 -3.38 -16.54
CA TYR A 145 -5.81 -3.40 -16.53
C TYR A 145 -6.45 -1.99 -16.57
N GLY A 146 -5.66 -0.97 -16.96
CA GLY A 146 -6.16 0.36 -17.31
C GLY A 146 -6.64 1.22 -16.15
N LYS A 147 -6.17 0.96 -14.92
CA LYS A 147 -6.43 1.83 -13.77
C LYS A 147 -5.47 3.01 -13.79
N THR A 148 -6.02 4.23 -13.78
CA THR A 148 -5.25 5.48 -13.89
C THR A 148 -5.07 6.22 -12.58
N ASP A 149 -5.86 5.90 -11.55
CA ASP A 149 -5.71 6.45 -10.20
C ASP A 149 -4.73 5.59 -9.39
N THR A 150 -3.44 5.90 -9.51
CA THR A 150 -2.31 5.18 -8.88
C THR A 150 -1.47 6.08 -7.98
N ASP A 151 -1.97 7.28 -7.63
CA ASP A 151 -1.28 8.25 -6.78
C ASP A 151 -0.87 7.63 -5.43
N LYS A 152 -1.74 6.78 -4.87
CA LYS A 152 -1.48 6.08 -3.60
C LYS A 152 -0.30 5.11 -3.72
N GLU A 153 -0.28 4.29 -4.76
CA GLU A 153 0.84 3.37 -4.98
C GLU A 153 2.15 4.12 -5.22
N HIS A 154 2.12 5.19 -6.02
CA HIS A 154 3.30 6.02 -6.24
C HIS A 154 3.81 6.68 -4.95
N TYR A 155 2.89 7.19 -4.13
CA TYR A 155 3.22 7.74 -2.82
C TYR A 155 3.93 6.70 -1.94
N PHE A 156 3.31 5.53 -1.75
CA PHE A 156 3.83 4.49 -0.88
C PHE A 156 5.08 3.80 -1.41
N LEU A 157 5.21 3.66 -2.73
CA LEU A 157 6.43 3.18 -3.35
C LEU A 157 7.58 4.15 -3.10
N GLY A 158 7.31 5.46 -3.23
CA GLY A 158 8.25 6.52 -2.87
C GLY A 158 8.70 6.41 -1.42
N LEU A 159 7.76 6.20 -0.48
CA LEU A 159 8.09 5.98 0.92
C LEU A 159 8.95 4.73 1.14
N ALA A 160 8.59 3.60 0.52
CA ALA A 160 9.34 2.36 0.62
C ALA A 160 10.77 2.51 0.09
N TYR A 161 10.96 3.19 -1.06
CA TYR A 161 12.28 3.52 -1.57
C TYR A 161 13.07 4.41 -0.62
N GLY A 162 12.47 5.51 -0.14
CA GLY A 162 13.14 6.47 0.73
C GLY A 162 13.60 5.85 2.03
N PHE A 163 12.75 5.02 2.66
CA PHE A 163 13.13 4.30 3.88
C PHE A 163 14.14 3.17 3.65
N SER A 164 14.21 2.63 2.42
CA SER A 164 15.27 1.70 2.02
C SER A 164 16.58 2.39 1.60
N GLY A 165 16.66 3.72 1.69
CA GLY A 165 17.84 4.51 1.30
C GLY A 165 17.98 4.78 -0.20
N GLN A 166 16.99 4.39 -1.02
CA GLN A 166 16.97 4.60 -2.46
C GLN A 166 16.38 5.97 -2.82
N PHE A 167 17.00 7.06 -2.38
CA PHE A 167 16.42 8.41 -2.43
C PHE A 167 16.05 8.89 -3.84
N SER A 168 16.89 8.63 -4.85
CA SER A 168 16.57 9.05 -6.22
C SER A 168 15.30 8.39 -6.76
N ARG A 169 15.11 7.08 -6.50
CA ARG A 169 13.89 6.35 -6.87
C ARG A 169 12.69 6.77 -6.03
N ALA A 170 12.93 7.14 -4.78
CA ALA A 170 11.91 7.67 -3.89
C ALA A 170 11.32 8.97 -4.48
N VAL A 171 12.19 9.91 -4.86
CA VAL A 171 11.79 11.16 -5.49
C VAL A 171 11.04 10.91 -6.80
N GLU A 172 11.56 10.05 -7.69
CA GLU A 172 10.90 9.73 -8.96
C GLU A 172 9.48 9.17 -8.75
N ALA A 173 9.31 8.27 -7.78
CA ALA A 173 7.99 7.72 -7.46
C ALA A 173 7.05 8.77 -6.85
N LEU A 174 7.54 9.60 -5.91
CA LEU A 174 6.75 10.66 -5.29
C LEU A 174 6.33 11.75 -6.28
N GLU A 175 7.14 12.05 -7.30
CA GLU A 175 6.80 13.04 -8.34
C GLU A 175 5.68 12.57 -9.29
N LYS A 176 5.36 11.27 -9.29
CA LYS A 176 4.21 10.71 -10.04
C LYS A 176 2.88 10.93 -9.33
N VAL A 177 2.87 11.40 -8.09
CA VAL A 177 1.64 11.72 -7.34
C VAL A 177 1.08 13.06 -7.84
N THR A 178 -0.10 13.02 -8.46
CA THR A 178 -0.69 14.19 -9.12
C THR A 178 -1.69 14.95 -8.24
N ASP A 179 -2.47 14.25 -7.41
CA ASP A 179 -3.42 14.88 -6.49
C ASP A 179 -2.76 15.35 -5.20
N VAL A 180 -1.91 16.37 -5.30
CA VAL A 180 -1.23 16.98 -4.14
C VAL A 180 -2.18 17.68 -3.17
N SER A 181 -3.45 17.87 -3.56
CA SER A 181 -4.49 18.47 -2.71
C SER A 181 -5.09 17.46 -1.74
N ASN A 182 -4.86 16.17 -1.99
CA ASN A 182 -5.34 15.10 -1.15
C ASN A 182 -4.67 15.17 0.23
N PRO A 183 -5.44 15.32 1.32
CA PRO A 183 -4.88 15.31 2.67
C PRO A 183 -4.08 14.04 3.01
N GLN A 184 -4.28 12.96 2.26
CA GLN A 184 -3.53 11.71 2.37
C GLN A 184 -2.03 11.87 2.01
N PHE A 185 -1.68 12.88 1.21
CA PHE A 185 -0.31 13.15 0.77
C PHE A 185 0.25 14.43 1.38
N ASP A 186 -0.28 14.85 2.53
CA ASP A 186 0.13 16.08 3.23
C ASP A 186 1.65 16.17 3.47
N SER A 187 2.32 15.02 3.69
CA SER A 187 3.76 14.98 3.91
C SER A 187 4.58 14.84 2.63
N LEU A 188 3.96 14.70 1.45
CA LEU A 188 4.62 14.54 0.15
C LEU A 188 5.70 15.59 -0.10
N ALA A 189 5.34 16.87 0.05
CA ALA A 189 6.28 17.97 -0.16
C ALA A 189 7.47 17.91 0.82
N SER A 190 7.22 17.46 2.05
CA SER A 190 8.27 17.31 3.06
C SER A 190 9.21 16.15 2.71
N PHE A 191 8.69 15.02 2.25
CA PHE A 191 9.50 13.88 1.80
C PHE A 191 10.31 14.20 0.54
N LEU A 192 9.69 14.85 -0.46
CA LEU A 192 10.39 15.32 -1.66
C LEU A 192 11.54 16.25 -1.30
N LYS A 193 11.31 17.23 -0.42
CA LYS A 193 12.38 18.13 0.04
C LYS A 193 13.49 17.37 0.76
N LEU A 194 13.12 16.47 1.68
CA LEU A 194 14.09 15.71 2.47
C LEU A 194 14.98 14.83 1.59
N TRP A 195 14.40 14.10 0.64
CA TRP A 195 15.12 13.11 -0.17
C TRP A 195 15.77 13.69 -1.42
N LYS A 196 15.36 14.87 -1.91
CA LYS A 196 16.11 15.60 -2.94
C LYS A 196 17.48 16.11 -2.43
N ASN A 197 17.60 16.30 -1.11
CA ASN A 197 18.80 16.84 -0.46
C ASN A 197 19.72 15.76 0.14
N ARG A 198 19.47 14.48 -0.16
CA ARG A 198 20.20 13.31 0.36
C ARG A 198 20.93 12.60 -0.76
#